data_AF-A0A2W4I463-F1
#
_entry.id   AF-A0A2W4I463-F1
#
_cell.length_a   1.000
_cell.length_b   1.000
_cell.length_c   1.000
_cell.angle_alpha   90.00
_cell.angle_beta   90.00
_cell.angle_gamma   90.00
#
_symmetry.space_group_name_H-M   'P 1'
#
loop_
_entity.id
_entity.type
_entity.pdbx_description
1 polymer ?
#
loop_
_entity_poly.entity_id
_entity_poly.type
_entity_poly.pdbx_seq_one_letter_code
_entity_poly.pdbx_strand_id
1 'polypeptide(L)'
;MLPSASVRLQNQMQNFPPNAEQLADMVRDAMRAPGTASEICFGNSTKAYSLVSFKDPNGSICTWTLRKLDGDSATLIWNISSSDQRVILQQLSSDFKNWNEISQERQQTTSGHNLPLPTTKLYTNGDLRRLQFANLVRLIATDHASGCLELSRMVGQQEENAVLYFNEGMPSHCVIGSTTGDYAFLELVGWQNGNFKFTLGPGSSEITVTKNIDLLIMEGTYLNDHVVELTKMGLTPETVLKRSVADISQEDFMALVQNEQGISRTLQKNIFELIDGTNQVQNIIVTLNVTKAEWMPALHNLIKKKLVAPPEIPLNSEDAALATADWTMTQAVDRSLIRADTGAYGYPALLYFLEMEYNRSSRYGKPFSFLLLQIGTKAQDGSGKLSPLPQQAARELVNLISKLKRKPDILGHYQTNCFALILPETDSILARRFASRLIEVLVSGPSLETVGFSIGVAGCPHEAQDLANLIKACVQSRQKFGLD
;
A
#
# COMPACT_ATOMS: atom_id res chain seq x y z
N MET A 1 -7.49 -30.22 34.28
CA MET A 1 -6.37 -31.12 34.62
C MET A 1 -6.53 -32.37 33.76
N LEU A 2 -5.61 -32.63 32.82
CA LEU A 2 -5.56 -33.92 32.11
C LEU A 2 -4.89 -34.96 33.05
N PRO A 3 -5.35 -36.22 33.07
CA PRO A 3 -4.73 -37.25 33.89
C PRO A 3 -3.31 -37.53 33.39
N SER A 4 -2.44 -37.90 34.31
CA SER A 4 -1.04 -38.26 34.10
C SER A 4 -0.91 -39.46 33.16
N ALA A 5 -0.99 -39.21 31.86
CA ALA A 5 -0.72 -40.17 30.80
C ALA A 5 0.80 -40.27 30.60
N SER A 6 1.30 -41.49 30.48
CA SER A 6 2.67 -41.76 30.04
C SER A 6 2.89 -41.11 28.67
N VAL A 7 3.75 -40.09 28.60
CA VAL A 7 4.10 -39.39 27.36
C VAL A 7 5.21 -40.18 26.66
N ARG A 8 4.97 -40.62 25.42
CA ARG A 8 6.03 -41.15 24.57
C ARG A 8 6.69 -39.98 23.85
N LEU A 9 7.79 -39.48 24.41
CA LEU A 9 8.58 -38.38 23.84
C LEU A 9 9.32 -38.86 22.58
N GLN A 10 8.93 -38.37 21.40
CA GLN A 10 9.84 -38.36 20.24
C GLN A 10 10.83 -37.20 20.44
N ASN A 11 12.00 -37.52 20.99
CA ASN A 11 12.87 -36.60 21.72
C ASN A 11 13.74 -35.65 20.87
N GLN A 12 13.24 -35.11 19.74
CA GLN A 12 13.97 -34.11 18.96
C GLN A 12 13.07 -32.95 18.55
N MET A 13 13.45 -31.74 18.99
CA MET A 13 12.80 -30.50 18.59
C MET A 13 13.08 -30.26 17.11
N GLN A 14 12.05 -30.32 16.27
CA GLN A 14 12.18 -30.13 14.83
C GLN A 14 11.94 -28.68 14.41
N ASN A 15 12.54 -28.24 13.31
CA ASN A 15 12.44 -26.85 12.86
C ASN A 15 11.11 -26.49 12.17
N PHE A 16 10.25 -27.48 11.88
CA PHE A 16 9.04 -27.30 11.08
C PHE A 16 7.80 -27.92 11.76
N PRO A 17 6.59 -27.38 11.53
CA PRO A 17 5.36 -28.00 11.99
C PRO A 17 5.23 -29.45 11.48
N PRO A 18 4.55 -30.33 12.23
CA PRO A 18 4.39 -31.73 11.84
C PRO A 18 3.76 -31.87 10.45
N ASN A 19 4.40 -32.67 9.59
CA ASN A 19 3.87 -32.94 8.26
C ASN A 19 2.73 -33.98 8.30
N ALA A 20 2.08 -34.22 7.16
CA ALA A 20 0.98 -35.18 7.08
C ALA A 20 1.41 -36.60 7.50
N GLU A 21 2.61 -37.05 7.18
CA GLU A 21 3.08 -38.39 7.55
C GLU A 21 3.23 -38.53 9.07
N GLN A 22 3.81 -37.53 9.72
CA GLN A 22 3.98 -37.47 11.18
C GLN A 22 2.63 -37.43 11.92
N LEU A 23 1.66 -36.66 11.42
CA LEU A 23 0.31 -36.67 11.99
C LEU A 23 -0.38 -38.04 11.83
N ALA A 24 -0.17 -38.72 10.69
CA ALA A 24 -0.71 -40.05 10.46
C ALA A 24 -0.15 -41.07 11.46
N ASP A 25 1.15 -40.99 11.74
CA ASP A 25 1.83 -41.82 12.73
C ASP A 25 1.33 -41.53 14.14
N MET A 26 1.14 -40.26 14.51
CA MET A 26 0.55 -39.89 15.81
C MET A 26 -0.88 -40.42 15.99
N VAL A 27 -1.70 -40.44 14.93
CA VAL A 27 -3.04 -41.08 14.97
C VAL A 27 -2.89 -42.58 15.14
N ARG A 28 -1.99 -43.21 14.36
CA ARG A 28 -1.78 -44.66 14.40
C ARG A 28 -1.32 -45.10 15.79
N ASP A 29 -0.45 -44.34 16.42
CA ASP A 29 0.03 -44.58 17.78
C ASP A 29 -1.08 -44.41 18.81
N ALA A 30 -1.86 -43.33 18.73
CA ALA A 30 -3.02 -43.10 19.60
C ALA A 30 -4.10 -44.18 19.46
N MET A 31 -4.23 -44.79 18.26
CA MET A 31 -5.14 -45.91 18.02
C MET A 31 -4.60 -47.24 18.53
N ARG A 32 -3.29 -47.48 18.46
CA ARG A 32 -2.64 -48.72 18.93
C ARG A 32 -2.52 -48.80 20.45
N ALA A 33 -2.37 -47.67 21.13
CA ALA A 33 -2.21 -47.59 22.59
C ALA A 33 -3.11 -46.50 23.20
N PRO A 34 -4.42 -46.76 23.35
CA PRO A 34 -5.37 -45.83 23.98
C PRO A 34 -4.90 -45.47 25.40
N GLY A 35 -5.05 -44.22 25.81
CA GLY A 35 -4.59 -43.71 27.11
C GLY A 35 -3.12 -43.27 27.15
N THR A 36 -2.38 -43.41 26.04
CA THR A 36 -1.00 -42.89 25.91
C THR A 36 -1.02 -41.62 25.05
N ALA A 37 -0.27 -40.60 25.47
CA ALA A 37 -0.13 -39.35 24.71
C ALA A 37 1.13 -39.38 23.83
N SER A 38 0.99 -39.00 22.57
CA SER A 38 2.10 -38.78 21.64
C SER A 38 2.32 -37.29 21.45
N GLU A 39 3.57 -36.84 21.59
CA GLU A 39 3.94 -35.42 21.54
C GLU A 39 5.04 -35.17 20.50
N ILE A 40 4.86 -34.14 19.68
CA ILE A 40 5.88 -33.60 18.77
C ILE A 40 6.13 -32.14 19.11
N CYS A 41 7.39 -31.81 19.41
CA CYS A 41 7.84 -30.44 19.66
C CYS A 41 8.51 -29.86 18.43
N PHE A 42 8.14 -28.63 18.06
CA PHE A 42 8.68 -27.96 16.88
C PHE A 42 8.84 -26.46 17.08
N GLY A 43 9.79 -25.87 16.36
CA GLY A 43 10.07 -24.44 16.39
C GLY A 43 11.53 -24.12 16.62
N ASN A 44 11.82 -22.92 17.12
CA ASN A 44 13.17 -22.45 17.41
C ASN A 44 13.28 -21.93 18.85
N SER A 45 14.47 -21.48 19.24
CA SER A 45 14.75 -20.98 20.59
C SER A 45 13.89 -19.79 21.04
N THR A 46 13.21 -19.10 20.12
CA THR A 46 12.35 -17.94 20.42
C THR A 46 10.85 -18.21 20.31
N LYS A 47 10.46 -19.27 19.58
CA LYS A 47 9.07 -19.68 19.35
C LYS A 47 9.04 -21.20 19.24
N ALA A 48 8.80 -21.88 20.35
CA ALA A 48 8.65 -23.32 20.42
C ALA A 48 7.19 -23.70 20.66
N TYR A 49 6.76 -24.81 20.06
CA TYR A 49 5.39 -25.32 20.13
C TYR A 49 5.43 -26.82 20.40
N SER A 50 4.37 -27.32 21.03
CA SER A 50 4.15 -28.74 21.26
C SER A 50 2.76 -29.12 20.77
N LEU A 51 2.69 -30.14 19.93
CA LEU A 51 1.45 -30.77 19.51
C LEU A 51 1.32 -32.13 20.17
N VAL A 52 0.22 -32.33 20.90
CA VAL A 52 -0.07 -33.58 21.60
C VAL A 52 -1.31 -34.22 21.00
N SER A 53 -1.20 -35.51 20.68
CA SER A 53 -2.30 -36.40 20.30
C SER A 53 -2.61 -37.33 21.47
N PHE A 54 -3.87 -37.41 21.88
CA PHE A 54 -4.33 -38.27 22.97
C PHE A 54 -5.68 -38.88 22.63
N LYS A 55 -5.82 -40.19 22.83
CA LYS A 55 -7.10 -40.89 22.72
C LYS A 55 -7.50 -41.45 24.08
N ASP A 56 -8.69 -41.09 24.55
CA ASP A 56 -9.28 -41.67 25.75
C ASP A 56 -9.49 -43.18 25.55
N PRO A 57 -9.11 -44.06 26.51
CA PRO A 57 -9.38 -45.50 26.45
C PRO A 57 -10.82 -45.88 26.10
N ASN A 58 -11.80 -45.04 26.50
CA ASN A 58 -13.22 -45.28 26.26
C ASN A 58 -13.78 -44.45 25.08
N GLY A 59 -12.97 -43.57 24.48
CA GLY A 59 -13.37 -42.65 23.41
C GLY A 59 -13.06 -43.17 22.01
N SER A 60 -13.93 -42.88 21.04
CA SER A 60 -13.71 -43.22 19.62
C SER A 60 -12.89 -42.19 18.85
N ILE A 61 -12.67 -41.00 19.43
CA ILE A 61 -12.08 -39.83 18.75
C ILE A 61 -10.77 -39.41 19.42
N CYS A 62 -9.78 -39.06 18.60
CA CYS A 62 -8.51 -38.53 19.07
C CYS A 62 -8.62 -37.03 19.39
N THR A 63 -8.06 -36.61 20.52
CA THR A 63 -8.00 -35.23 20.96
C THR A 63 -6.61 -34.67 20.74
N TRP A 64 -6.54 -33.54 20.05
CA TRP A 64 -5.33 -32.84 19.66
C TRP A 64 -5.22 -31.54 20.41
N THR A 65 -4.06 -31.29 20.99
CA THR A 65 -3.79 -30.10 21.78
C THR A 65 -2.52 -29.43 21.29
N LEU A 66 -2.63 -28.19 20.81
CA LEU A 66 -1.48 -27.37 20.46
C LEU A 66 -1.17 -26.39 21.59
N ARG A 67 0.10 -26.34 21.99
CA ARG A 67 0.60 -25.44 23.03
C ARG A 67 1.79 -24.65 22.52
N LYS A 68 1.91 -23.40 22.95
CA LYS A 68 3.14 -22.60 22.81
C LYS A 68 3.98 -22.78 24.07
N LEU A 69 5.26 -23.09 23.89
CA LEU A 69 6.24 -23.28 24.95
C LEU A 69 6.99 -21.96 25.16
N ASP A 70 6.82 -21.36 26.33
CA ASP A 70 7.50 -20.15 26.77
C ASP A 70 8.32 -20.50 28.03
N GLY A 71 9.54 -21.00 27.82
CA GLY A 71 10.41 -21.50 28.91
C GLY A 71 9.79 -22.70 29.63
N ASP A 72 9.61 -22.59 30.95
CA ASP A 72 8.99 -23.62 31.79
C ASP A 72 7.44 -23.61 31.75
N SER A 73 6.84 -22.68 30.99
CA SER A 73 5.38 -22.52 30.90
C SER A 73 4.85 -22.89 29.51
N ALA A 74 3.68 -23.53 29.47
CA ALA A 74 3.01 -23.89 28.22
C ALA A 74 1.62 -23.25 28.15
N THR A 75 1.36 -22.43 27.12
CA THR A 75 0.06 -21.80 26.89
C THR A 75 -0.74 -22.58 25.85
N LEU A 76 -2.02 -22.85 26.13
CA LEU A 76 -2.92 -23.56 25.22
C LEU A 76 -3.32 -22.63 24.07
N ILE A 77 -3.06 -23.04 22.82
CA ILE A 77 -3.52 -22.31 21.63
C ILE A 77 -4.92 -22.80 21.24
N TRP A 78 -5.06 -24.11 21.05
CA TRP A 78 -6.34 -24.73 20.77
C TRP A 78 -6.35 -26.21 21.17
N ASN A 79 -7.56 -26.73 21.28
CA ASN A 79 -7.85 -28.14 21.53
C ASN A 79 -8.98 -28.59 20.59
N ILE A 80 -8.74 -29.64 19.80
CA ILE A 80 -9.67 -30.15 18.79
C ILE A 80 -9.77 -31.66 18.93
N SER A 81 -10.99 -32.20 19.01
CA SER A 81 -11.23 -33.64 18.94
C SER A 81 -11.59 -34.03 17.50
N SER A 82 -10.68 -34.72 16.81
CA SER A 82 -10.90 -35.23 15.46
C SER A 82 -10.04 -36.46 15.20
N SER A 83 -10.64 -37.47 14.57
CA SER A 83 -9.93 -38.62 13.99
C SER A 83 -9.51 -38.38 12.54
N ASP A 84 -9.98 -37.29 11.92
CA ASP A 84 -9.58 -36.89 10.58
C ASP A 84 -8.32 -36.03 10.66
N GLN A 85 -7.22 -36.62 10.20
CA GLN A 85 -5.90 -36.00 10.14
C GLN A 85 -5.88 -34.73 9.26
N ARG A 86 -6.74 -34.64 8.25
CA ARG A 86 -6.81 -33.48 7.34
C ARG A 86 -7.25 -32.22 8.06
N VAL A 87 -8.17 -32.37 9.02
CA VAL A 87 -8.66 -31.26 9.87
C VAL A 87 -7.50 -30.68 10.69
N ILE A 88 -6.67 -31.55 11.28
CA ILE A 88 -5.54 -31.14 12.10
C ILE A 88 -4.43 -30.52 11.26
N LEU A 89 -4.14 -31.10 10.09
CA LEU A 89 -3.18 -30.54 9.15
C LEU A 89 -3.62 -29.16 8.64
N GLN A 90 -4.91 -28.99 8.34
CA GLN A 90 -5.48 -27.71 7.92
C GLN A 90 -5.40 -26.66 9.04
N GLN A 91 -5.72 -27.05 10.28
CA GLN A 91 -5.62 -26.15 11.44
C GLN A 91 -4.17 -25.71 11.66
N LEU A 92 -3.22 -26.63 11.71
CA LEU A 92 -1.79 -26.32 11.84
C LEU A 92 -1.30 -25.43 10.70
N SER A 93 -1.69 -25.74 9.46
CA SER A 93 -1.30 -24.94 8.29
C SER A 93 -1.91 -23.53 8.32
N SER A 94 -3.08 -23.36 8.94
CA SER A 94 -3.69 -22.05 9.16
C SER A 94 -2.94 -21.23 10.20
N ASP A 95 -2.58 -21.83 11.33
CA ASP A 95 -1.89 -21.13 12.42
C ASP A 95 -0.44 -20.79 12.07
N PHE A 96 0.16 -21.59 11.19
CA PHE A 96 1.54 -21.47 10.73
C PHE A 96 1.62 -21.06 9.25
N LYS A 97 0.61 -20.36 8.73
CA LYS A 97 0.47 -19.97 7.30
C LYS A 97 1.67 -19.20 6.73
N ASN A 98 2.40 -18.51 7.61
CA ASN A 98 3.60 -17.73 7.28
C ASN A 98 4.90 -18.38 7.79
N TRP A 99 4.87 -19.63 8.26
CA TRP A 99 6.07 -20.34 8.74
C TRP A 99 7.12 -20.49 7.63
N ASN A 100 6.67 -20.64 6.38
CA ASN A 100 7.52 -20.74 5.21
C ASN A 100 8.06 -19.39 4.70
N GLU A 101 7.54 -18.25 5.19
CA GLU A 101 8.08 -16.92 4.83
C GLU A 101 9.45 -16.64 5.47
N ILE A 102 9.90 -17.46 6.43
CA ILE A 102 11.26 -17.39 7.00
C ILE A 102 12.25 -18.32 6.27
N SER A 103 11.79 -19.20 5.36
CA SER A 103 12.64 -20.29 4.85
C SER A 103 12.63 -20.52 3.33
N GLN A 104 11.93 -19.72 2.50
CA GLN A 104 11.88 -19.97 1.05
C GLN A 104 12.05 -18.71 0.18
N GLU A 105 13.27 -18.16 0.18
CA GLU A 105 13.94 -17.99 -1.12
C GLU A 105 14.15 -19.39 -1.73
N ARG A 106 13.91 -19.51 -3.04
CA ARG A 106 14.05 -20.71 -3.90
C ARG A 106 12.89 -21.71 -3.84
N GLN A 107 11.90 -21.49 -4.71
CA GLN A 107 11.80 -22.17 -6.01
C GLN A 107 10.42 -21.91 -6.62
N GLN A 108 10.44 -21.28 -7.79
CA GLN A 108 9.33 -21.28 -8.74
C GLN A 108 8.98 -22.74 -9.09
N THR A 109 7.69 -23.07 -9.19
CA THR A 109 7.02 -23.40 -10.47
C THR A 109 5.56 -23.84 -10.27
N THR A 110 4.70 -23.38 -11.20
CA THR A 110 3.49 -24.03 -11.77
C THR A 110 2.19 -24.18 -10.96
N SER A 111 1.27 -23.23 -11.23
CA SER A 111 -0.10 -23.38 -11.80
C SER A 111 -1.14 -24.38 -11.23
N GLY A 112 -2.34 -23.86 -10.92
CA GLY A 112 -3.62 -24.52 -11.30
C GLY A 112 -4.76 -24.58 -10.27
N HIS A 113 -5.68 -23.61 -10.33
CA HIS A 113 -7.14 -23.62 -10.03
C HIS A 113 -7.79 -24.25 -8.76
N ASN A 114 -8.31 -23.35 -7.90
CA ASN A 114 -9.69 -23.15 -7.38
C ASN A 114 -10.67 -24.32 -7.12
N LEU A 115 -11.14 -24.45 -5.85
CA LEU A 115 -12.51 -24.15 -5.32
C LEU A 115 -12.62 -24.59 -3.83
N PRO A 116 -13.55 -24.05 -3.00
CA PRO A 116 -13.25 -23.54 -1.65
C PRO A 116 -13.81 -24.37 -0.47
N LEU A 117 -13.25 -24.14 0.73
CA LEU A 117 -13.68 -24.62 2.06
C LEU A 117 -14.45 -23.52 2.84
N PRO A 118 -15.31 -23.85 3.83
CA PRO A 118 -16.13 -22.90 4.58
C PRO A 118 -15.33 -22.13 5.65
N THR A 119 -15.65 -20.85 5.79
CA THR A 119 -14.89 -19.76 6.43
C THR A 119 -15.44 -19.36 7.81
N THR A 120 -14.55 -19.14 8.80
CA THR A 120 -14.86 -18.20 9.89
C THR A 120 -15.03 -16.83 9.25
N LYS A 121 -16.23 -16.26 9.35
CA LYS A 121 -16.63 -15.09 8.56
C LYS A 121 -15.73 -13.89 8.89
N LEU A 122 -15.07 -13.35 7.87
CA LEU A 122 -14.00 -12.34 7.99
C LEU A 122 -14.45 -10.98 8.58
N TYR A 123 -15.76 -10.78 8.76
CA TYR A 123 -16.39 -9.50 9.11
C TYR A 123 -16.89 -9.40 10.55
N THR A 124 -16.58 -10.35 11.43
CA THR A 124 -17.07 -10.33 12.83
C THR A 124 -16.51 -9.17 13.65
N ASN A 125 -15.23 -8.85 13.52
CA ASN A 125 -14.59 -7.69 14.13
C ASN A 125 -13.29 -7.32 13.40
N GLY A 126 -12.91 -6.05 13.45
CA GLY A 126 -11.67 -5.62 12.83
C GLY A 126 -11.50 -4.11 12.73
N ASP A 127 -10.54 -3.72 11.88
CA ASP A 127 -10.15 -2.33 11.63
C ASP A 127 -10.38 -2.00 10.15
N LEU A 128 -11.03 -0.86 9.88
CA LEU A 128 -11.36 -0.38 8.54
C LEU A 128 -10.11 -0.12 7.67
N ARG A 129 -8.93 0.05 8.28
CA ARG A 129 -7.64 0.14 7.55
C ARG A 129 -7.23 -1.19 6.93
N ARG A 130 -7.64 -2.31 7.53
CA ARG A 130 -7.33 -3.67 7.05
C ARG A 130 -8.42 -4.21 6.15
N LEU A 131 -9.69 -3.92 6.45
CA LEU A 131 -10.85 -4.29 5.66
C LEU A 131 -11.73 -3.05 5.44
N GLN A 132 -11.61 -2.44 4.25
CA GLN A 132 -12.37 -1.25 3.90
C GLN A 132 -13.89 -1.48 4.00
N PHE A 133 -14.62 -0.44 4.39
CA PHE A 133 -16.08 -0.50 4.58
C PHE A 133 -16.82 -1.08 3.37
N ALA A 134 -16.51 -0.64 2.15
CA ALA A 134 -17.16 -1.17 0.93
C ALA A 134 -17.00 -2.70 0.77
N ASN A 135 -15.82 -3.23 1.12
CA ASN A 135 -15.57 -4.68 1.06
C ASN A 135 -16.28 -5.41 2.21
N LEU A 136 -16.31 -4.80 3.39
CA LEU A 136 -17.01 -5.33 4.57
C LEU A 136 -18.51 -5.52 4.29
N VAL A 137 -19.19 -4.50 3.76
CA VAL A 137 -20.62 -4.57 3.44
C VAL A 137 -20.88 -5.62 2.34
N ARG A 138 -20.01 -5.72 1.31
CA ARG A 138 -20.12 -6.75 0.26
C ARG A 138 -19.95 -8.17 0.80
N LEU A 139 -19.06 -8.38 1.77
CA LEU A 139 -18.87 -9.69 2.39
C LEU A 139 -20.12 -10.11 3.19
N ILE A 140 -20.72 -9.20 3.95
CA ILE A 140 -21.97 -9.45 4.69
C ILE A 140 -23.11 -9.77 3.71
N ALA A 141 -23.19 -9.03 2.60
CA ALA A 141 -24.17 -9.25 1.54
C ALA A 141 -24.02 -10.61 0.85
N THR A 142 -22.78 -10.98 0.50
CA THR A 142 -22.46 -12.27 -0.15
C THR A 142 -22.84 -13.45 0.75
N ASP A 143 -22.68 -13.28 2.06
CA ASP A 143 -22.99 -14.28 3.06
C ASP A 143 -24.45 -14.30 3.49
N HIS A 144 -25.29 -13.43 2.92
CA HIS A 144 -26.71 -13.23 3.27
C HIS A 144 -26.95 -13.07 4.78
N ALA A 145 -25.99 -12.47 5.49
CA ALA A 145 -26.06 -12.37 6.94
C ALA A 145 -26.99 -11.23 7.39
N SER A 146 -27.84 -11.53 8.37
CA SER A 146 -28.65 -10.53 9.08
C SER A 146 -27.98 -10.18 10.41
N GLY A 147 -28.06 -8.91 10.79
CA GLY A 147 -27.48 -8.46 12.04
C GLY A 147 -27.18 -6.96 12.07
N CYS A 148 -26.35 -6.58 13.03
CA CYS A 148 -25.97 -5.21 13.31
C CYS A 148 -24.45 -5.04 13.13
N LEU A 149 -24.07 -4.10 12.26
CA LEU A 149 -22.69 -3.64 12.11
C LEU A 149 -22.51 -2.33 12.89
N GLU A 150 -21.72 -2.40 13.95
CA GLU A 150 -21.31 -1.25 14.76
C GLU A 150 -19.94 -0.76 14.27
N LEU A 151 -19.82 0.55 14.05
CA LEU A 151 -18.60 1.22 13.58
C LEU A 151 -18.27 2.38 14.52
N SER A 152 -16.99 2.57 14.83
CA SER A 152 -16.50 3.66 15.68
C SER A 152 -15.20 4.22 15.14
N ARG A 153 -15.04 5.55 15.16
CA ARG A 153 -13.78 6.22 14.83
C ARG A 153 -13.54 7.43 15.73
N MET A 154 -12.27 7.83 15.84
CA MET A 154 -11.88 9.05 16.55
C MET A 154 -11.72 10.20 15.55
N VAL A 155 -12.45 11.30 15.74
CA VAL A 155 -12.30 12.55 14.99
C VAL A 155 -11.86 13.64 15.97
N GLY A 156 -10.57 13.99 15.94
CA GLY A 156 -9.99 14.86 16.96
C GLY A 156 -10.04 14.19 18.35
N GLN A 157 -10.78 14.79 19.28
CA GLN A 157 -11.00 14.24 20.63
C GLN A 157 -12.40 13.62 20.82
N GLN A 158 -13.24 13.61 19.79
CA GLN A 158 -14.59 13.06 19.85
C GLN A 158 -14.66 11.69 19.17
N GLU A 159 -15.41 10.77 19.79
CA GLU A 159 -15.73 9.48 19.22
C GLU A 159 -17.01 9.59 18.39
N GLU A 160 -16.91 9.21 17.12
CA GLU A 160 -18.03 9.18 16.20
C GLU A 160 -18.45 7.73 15.97
N ASN A 161 -19.71 7.45 16.27
CA ASN A 161 -20.28 6.11 16.22
C ASN A 161 -21.33 6.00 15.12
N ALA A 162 -21.37 4.84 14.48
CA ALA A 162 -22.31 4.53 13.43
C ALA A 162 -22.83 3.11 13.55
N VAL A 163 -24.08 2.91 13.11
CA VAL A 163 -24.75 1.62 13.15
C VAL A 163 -25.39 1.35 11.80
N LEU A 164 -25.17 0.14 11.27
CA LEU A 164 -25.75 -0.33 10.02
C LEU A 164 -26.37 -1.71 10.22
N TYR A 165 -27.68 -1.81 9.99
CA TYR A 165 -28.42 -3.07 10.07
C TYR A 165 -28.54 -3.74 8.71
N PHE A 166 -28.53 -5.07 8.73
CA PHE A 166 -28.68 -5.93 7.56
C PHE A 166 -29.84 -6.91 7.75
N ASN A 167 -30.63 -7.06 6.69
CA ASN A 167 -31.67 -8.08 6.53
C ASN A 167 -31.31 -8.95 5.33
N GLU A 168 -30.96 -10.21 5.56
CA GLU A 168 -30.58 -11.19 4.52
C GLU A 168 -29.44 -10.71 3.60
N GLY A 169 -28.45 -10.02 4.19
CA GLY A 169 -27.33 -9.42 3.48
C GLY A 169 -27.62 -8.06 2.86
N MET A 170 -28.86 -7.58 2.88
CA MET A 170 -29.23 -6.27 2.36
C MET A 170 -29.20 -5.21 3.48
N PRO A 171 -28.50 -4.07 3.30
CA PRO A 171 -28.57 -2.96 4.23
C PRO A 171 -30.01 -2.45 4.37
N SER A 172 -30.54 -2.36 5.59
CA SER A 172 -31.91 -1.91 5.85
C SER A 172 -31.97 -0.56 6.53
N HIS A 173 -31.14 -0.34 7.54
CA HIS A 173 -31.13 0.90 8.34
C HIS A 173 -29.72 1.33 8.66
N CYS A 174 -29.40 2.61 8.46
CA CYS A 174 -28.07 3.17 8.68
C CYS A 174 -28.20 4.48 9.45
N VAL A 175 -27.37 4.67 10.48
CA VAL A 175 -27.33 5.90 11.28
C VAL A 175 -25.88 6.26 11.60
N ILE A 176 -25.51 7.52 11.37
CA ILE A 176 -24.29 8.15 11.89
C ILE A 176 -24.71 9.42 12.61
N GLY A 177 -24.52 9.51 13.93
CA GLY A 177 -24.92 10.70 14.70
C GLY A 177 -26.39 11.09 14.45
N SER A 178 -26.61 12.22 13.77
CA SER A 178 -27.95 12.71 13.37
C SER A 178 -28.35 12.38 11.92
N THR A 179 -27.45 11.81 11.13
CA THR A 179 -27.68 11.45 9.72
C THR A 179 -28.20 10.02 9.64
N THR A 180 -29.27 9.80 8.88
CA THR A 180 -29.93 8.49 8.75
C THR A 180 -30.15 8.11 7.28
N GLY A 181 -30.17 6.81 6.98
CA GLY A 181 -30.53 6.25 5.69
C GLY A 181 -29.41 6.24 4.66
N ASP A 182 -29.77 6.39 3.38
CA ASP A 182 -28.83 6.34 2.25
C ASP A 182 -27.65 7.31 2.44
N TYR A 183 -27.90 8.53 2.94
CA TYR A 183 -26.84 9.53 3.18
C TYR A 183 -25.85 9.12 4.26
N ALA A 184 -26.33 8.49 5.35
CA ALA A 184 -25.47 7.93 6.37
C ALA A 184 -24.58 6.84 5.77
N PHE A 185 -25.13 6.00 4.90
CA PHE A 185 -24.36 4.98 4.22
C PHE A 185 -23.28 5.58 3.31
N LEU A 186 -23.61 6.59 2.50
CA LEU A 186 -22.66 7.28 1.61
C LEU A 186 -21.46 7.85 2.39
N GLU A 187 -21.71 8.38 3.59
CA GLU A 187 -20.67 8.89 4.46
C GLU A 187 -19.75 7.79 5.02
N LEU A 188 -20.30 6.62 5.38
CA LEU A 188 -19.50 5.45 5.81
C LEU A 188 -18.54 4.96 4.74
N VAL A 189 -18.89 5.09 3.45
CA VAL A 189 -18.00 4.73 2.34
C VAL A 189 -16.69 5.53 2.38
N GLY A 190 -16.73 6.78 2.88
CA GLY A 190 -15.54 7.61 3.05
C GLY A 190 -14.71 7.31 4.30
N TRP A 191 -15.14 6.41 5.19
CA TRP A 191 -14.38 6.10 6.40
C TRP A 191 -13.17 5.22 6.08
N GLN A 192 -11.97 5.81 6.19
CA GLN A 192 -10.70 5.10 5.94
C GLN A 192 -10.07 4.49 7.21
N ASN A 193 -10.57 4.84 8.39
CA ASN A 193 -10.10 4.35 9.68
C ASN A 193 -11.29 4.17 10.64
N GLY A 194 -11.09 3.34 11.66
CA GLY A 194 -12.11 3.02 12.65
C GLY A 194 -12.16 1.53 12.94
N ASN A 195 -12.78 1.16 14.05
CA ASN A 195 -13.04 -0.23 14.40
C ASN A 195 -14.47 -0.59 14.02
N PHE A 196 -14.67 -1.84 13.62
CA PHE A 196 -15.98 -2.39 13.36
C PHE A 196 -16.22 -3.68 14.13
N LYS A 197 -17.49 -3.95 14.42
CA LYS A 197 -17.96 -5.18 15.04
C LYS A 197 -19.31 -5.56 14.45
N PHE A 198 -19.42 -6.77 13.92
CA PHE A 198 -20.66 -7.31 13.41
C PHE A 198 -21.23 -8.34 14.38
N THR A 199 -22.48 -8.11 14.80
CA THR A 199 -23.23 -9.01 15.66
C THR A 199 -24.37 -9.64 14.87
N LEU A 200 -24.36 -10.98 14.75
CA LEU A 200 -25.45 -11.73 14.14
C LEU A 200 -26.73 -11.59 14.97
N GLY A 201 -27.86 -11.38 14.30
CA GLY A 201 -29.13 -11.19 14.97
C GLY A 201 -30.25 -10.76 14.02
N PRO A 202 -31.44 -10.46 14.55
CA PRO A 202 -32.48 -9.81 13.75
C PRO A 202 -31.96 -8.44 13.30
N GLY A 203 -32.15 -8.10 12.03
CA GLY A 203 -31.87 -6.75 11.56
C GLY A 203 -32.98 -5.78 11.98
N SER A 204 -32.90 -4.54 11.48
CA SER A 204 -33.88 -3.50 11.84
C SER A 204 -35.22 -3.71 11.13
N SER A 205 -36.30 -3.33 11.81
CA SER A 205 -37.64 -3.19 11.22
C SER A 205 -37.82 -1.85 10.48
N GLU A 206 -36.92 -0.90 10.71
CA GLU A 206 -36.87 0.35 9.96
C GLU A 206 -36.15 0.15 8.63
N ILE A 207 -36.69 0.74 7.57
CA ILE A 207 -36.09 0.73 6.23
C ILE A 207 -35.79 2.17 5.85
N THR A 208 -34.54 2.56 6.03
CA THR A 208 -34.05 3.92 5.70
C THR A 208 -32.97 3.90 4.63
N VAL A 209 -32.34 2.75 4.40
CA VAL A 209 -31.47 2.53 3.24
C VAL A 209 -32.35 1.92 2.15
N THR A 210 -32.52 2.63 1.06
CA THR A 210 -33.49 2.28 0.01
C THR A 210 -32.82 1.93 -1.31
N LYS A 211 -31.60 2.43 -1.53
CA LYS A 211 -30.83 2.20 -2.75
C LYS A 211 -30.09 0.87 -2.71
N ASN A 212 -29.73 0.37 -3.89
CA ASN A 212 -28.90 -0.81 -4.04
C ASN A 212 -27.49 -0.56 -3.46
N ILE A 213 -26.93 -1.59 -2.79
CA ILE A 213 -25.60 -1.57 -2.18
C ILE A 213 -24.49 -1.08 -3.13
N ASP A 214 -24.43 -1.59 -4.37
CA ASP A 214 -23.37 -1.22 -5.30
C ASP A 214 -23.54 0.20 -5.84
N LEU A 215 -24.79 0.65 -6.00
CA LEU A 215 -25.10 2.04 -6.34
C LEU A 215 -24.65 2.98 -5.21
N LEU A 216 -24.94 2.63 -3.95
CA LEU A 216 -24.51 3.40 -2.78
C LEU A 216 -22.98 3.41 -2.63
N ILE A 217 -22.30 2.29 -2.86
CA ILE A 217 -20.83 2.25 -2.83
C ILE A 217 -20.28 3.16 -3.93
N MET A 218 -20.80 3.07 -5.15
CA MET A 218 -20.36 3.92 -6.26
C MET A 218 -20.59 5.41 -5.97
N GLU A 219 -21.81 5.81 -5.59
CA GLU A 219 -22.13 7.19 -5.23
C GLU A 219 -21.27 7.68 -4.05
N GLY A 220 -21.02 6.83 -3.06
CA GLY A 220 -20.19 7.15 -1.89
C GLY A 220 -18.73 7.34 -2.24
N THR A 221 -18.18 6.50 -3.14
CA THR A 221 -16.81 6.65 -3.64
C THR A 221 -16.65 7.95 -4.43
N TYR A 222 -17.61 8.26 -5.31
CA TYR A 222 -17.64 9.50 -6.08
C TYR A 222 -17.70 10.74 -5.17
N LEU A 223 -18.55 10.70 -4.14
CA LEU A 223 -18.64 11.79 -3.16
C LEU A 223 -17.35 11.94 -2.35
N ASN A 224 -16.73 10.84 -1.94
CA ASN A 224 -15.48 10.86 -1.18
C ASN A 224 -14.31 11.46 -1.98
N ASP A 225 -14.23 11.19 -3.28
CA ASP A 225 -13.21 11.79 -4.14
C ASP A 225 -13.32 13.33 -4.14
N HIS A 226 -14.54 13.87 -4.23
CA HIS A 226 -14.78 15.31 -4.12
C HIS A 226 -14.45 15.86 -2.73
N VAL A 227 -14.73 15.13 -1.65
CA VAL A 227 -14.32 15.51 -0.29
C VAL A 227 -12.81 15.65 -0.21
N VAL A 228 -12.06 14.67 -0.72
CA VAL A 228 -10.60 14.68 -0.71
C VAL A 228 -10.05 15.84 -1.55
N GLU A 229 -10.62 16.10 -2.73
CA GLU A 229 -10.19 17.20 -3.60
C GLU A 229 -10.46 18.57 -2.99
N LEU A 230 -11.65 18.80 -2.44
CA LEU A 230 -12.00 20.06 -1.77
C LEU A 230 -11.14 20.27 -0.50
N THR A 231 -10.87 19.20 0.26
CA THR A 231 -9.98 19.27 1.43
C THR A 231 -8.53 19.61 1.03
N LYS A 232 -8.02 19.04 -0.08
CA LYS A 232 -6.70 19.40 -0.62
C LYS A 232 -6.61 20.88 -1.02
N MET A 233 -7.74 21.48 -1.43
CA MET A 233 -7.84 22.91 -1.73
C MET A 233 -7.97 23.78 -0.46
N GLY A 234 -7.93 23.19 0.73
CA GLY A 234 -8.04 23.89 2.02
C GLY A 234 -9.47 24.36 2.34
N LEU A 235 -10.48 23.82 1.66
CA LEU A 235 -11.87 24.21 1.88
C LEU A 235 -12.48 23.45 3.06
N THR A 236 -12.95 24.21 4.03
CA THR A 236 -13.78 23.72 5.15
C THR A 236 -15.19 24.33 5.02
N PRO A 237 -16.22 23.76 5.69
CA PRO A 237 -17.55 24.38 5.73
C PRO A 237 -17.54 25.84 6.23
N GLU A 238 -16.52 26.25 6.98
CA GLU A 238 -16.37 27.61 7.50
C GLU A 238 -15.71 28.57 6.50
N THR A 239 -15.21 28.08 5.36
CA THR A 239 -14.56 28.95 4.36
C THR A 239 -15.54 29.90 3.70
N VAL A 240 -15.08 31.12 3.45
CA VAL A 240 -15.84 32.19 2.80
C VAL A 240 -15.39 32.33 1.35
N LEU A 241 -16.20 31.85 0.42
CA LEU A 241 -15.83 31.84 -0.99
C LEU A 241 -15.99 33.21 -1.64
N LYS A 242 -15.18 33.51 -2.66
CA LYS A 242 -15.33 34.70 -3.51
C LYS A 242 -15.62 34.28 -4.96
N ARG A 243 -16.46 35.06 -5.64
CA ARG A 243 -16.63 34.91 -7.10
C ARG A 243 -15.39 35.41 -7.80
N SER A 244 -14.82 34.58 -8.67
CA SER A 244 -13.67 34.94 -9.49
C SER A 244 -14.05 35.80 -10.69
N VAL A 245 -15.34 35.80 -11.06
CA VAL A 245 -15.90 36.57 -12.17
C VAL A 245 -17.03 37.45 -11.62
N ALA A 246 -16.90 38.77 -11.81
CA ALA A 246 -17.87 39.74 -11.30
C ALA A 246 -19.19 39.72 -12.10
N ASP A 247 -19.12 39.65 -13.43
CA ASP A 247 -20.27 39.69 -14.34
C ASP A 247 -20.15 38.56 -15.37
N ILE A 248 -20.99 37.52 -15.24
CA ILE A 248 -21.14 36.46 -16.23
C ILE A 248 -22.60 36.41 -16.69
N SER A 249 -22.84 36.32 -17.99
CA SER A 249 -24.20 36.17 -18.52
C SER A 249 -24.78 34.82 -18.11
N GLN A 250 -26.11 34.71 -17.99
CA GLN A 250 -26.74 33.43 -17.65
C GLN A 250 -26.46 32.35 -18.69
N GLU A 251 -26.38 32.72 -19.97
CA GLU A 251 -26.06 31.79 -21.06
C GLU A 251 -24.61 31.27 -20.95
N ASP A 252 -23.65 32.15 -20.67
CA ASP A 252 -22.24 31.78 -20.51
C ASP A 252 -22.02 30.92 -19.26
N PHE A 253 -22.70 31.24 -18.16
CA PHE A 253 -22.66 30.42 -16.94
C PHE A 253 -23.21 29.02 -17.21
N MET A 254 -24.36 28.93 -17.88
CA MET A 254 -24.97 27.64 -18.23
C MET A 254 -24.12 26.83 -19.21
N ALA A 255 -23.35 27.48 -20.09
CA ALA A 255 -22.40 26.82 -20.98
C ALA A 255 -21.17 26.25 -20.23
N LEU A 256 -20.66 26.96 -19.20
CA LEU A 256 -19.48 26.52 -18.45
C LEU A 256 -19.76 25.33 -17.51
N VAL A 257 -20.96 25.28 -16.94
CA VAL A 257 -21.41 24.28 -15.96
C VAL A 257 -21.80 22.92 -16.59
N GLN A 258 -21.86 22.82 -17.93
CA GLN A 258 -22.56 21.76 -18.65
C GLN A 258 -22.02 20.31 -18.56
N ASN A 259 -20.93 20.02 -17.85
CA ASN A 259 -20.12 18.83 -18.16
C ASN A 259 -19.98 17.73 -17.08
N GLU A 260 -20.79 17.68 -16.03
CA GLU A 260 -20.70 16.58 -15.05
C GLU A 260 -22.07 15.94 -14.81
N GLN A 261 -22.17 14.62 -15.03
CA GLN A 261 -23.43 13.87 -14.90
C GLN A 261 -23.94 13.95 -13.45
N GLY A 262 -25.24 14.20 -13.29
CA GLY A 262 -25.92 14.13 -11.99
C GLY A 262 -25.93 15.43 -11.16
N ILE A 263 -25.23 16.49 -11.56
CA ILE A 263 -25.21 17.75 -10.80
C ILE A 263 -26.29 18.72 -11.32
N SER A 264 -27.22 19.12 -10.44
CA SER A 264 -28.27 20.08 -10.79
C SER A 264 -27.67 21.45 -11.18
N ARG A 265 -27.96 21.91 -12.39
CA ARG A 265 -27.53 23.22 -12.89
C ARG A 265 -28.17 24.36 -12.08
N THR A 266 -29.41 24.17 -11.66
CA THR A 266 -30.14 25.10 -10.80
C THR A 266 -29.45 25.24 -9.45
N LEU A 267 -29.00 24.12 -8.87
CA LEU A 267 -28.27 24.14 -7.61
C LEU A 267 -26.94 24.88 -7.73
N GLN A 268 -26.16 24.61 -8.78
CA GLN A 268 -24.89 25.31 -9.02
C GLN A 268 -25.08 26.82 -9.19
N LYS A 269 -26.15 27.23 -9.89
CA LYS A 269 -26.51 28.64 -10.02
C LYS A 269 -26.87 29.25 -8.66
N ASN A 270 -27.73 28.59 -7.88
CA ASN A 270 -28.15 29.08 -6.57
C ASN A 270 -26.97 29.18 -5.58
N ILE A 271 -26.06 28.21 -5.60
CA ILE A 271 -24.80 28.27 -4.82
C ILE A 271 -23.97 29.47 -5.28
N PHE A 272 -23.77 29.65 -6.59
CA PHE A 272 -23.01 30.77 -7.14
C PHE A 272 -23.61 32.13 -6.75
N GLU A 273 -24.94 32.28 -6.83
CA GLU A 273 -25.67 33.51 -6.49
C GLU A 273 -25.63 33.85 -4.99
N LEU A 274 -25.42 32.88 -4.11
CA LEU A 274 -25.28 33.09 -2.67
C LEU A 274 -23.83 33.31 -2.21
N ILE A 275 -22.84 33.11 -3.08
CA ILE A 275 -21.44 33.41 -2.80
C ILE A 275 -21.23 34.91 -2.99
N ASP A 276 -21.02 35.65 -1.91
CA ASP A 276 -20.87 37.11 -1.90
C ASP A 276 -19.51 37.60 -1.35
N GLY A 277 -18.63 36.68 -0.97
CA GLY A 277 -17.34 37.00 -0.35
C GLY A 277 -17.40 37.25 1.16
N THR A 278 -18.55 37.09 1.80
CA THR A 278 -18.76 37.20 3.25
C THR A 278 -19.44 35.98 3.86
N ASN A 279 -20.29 35.30 3.08
CA ASN A 279 -21.06 34.16 3.53
C ASN A 279 -20.20 32.88 3.55
N GLN A 280 -20.23 32.18 4.68
CA GLN A 280 -19.54 30.90 4.82
C GLN A 280 -20.27 29.80 4.05
N VAL A 281 -19.52 28.81 3.56
CA VAL A 281 -20.08 27.65 2.85
C VAL A 281 -21.19 26.97 3.65
N GLN A 282 -21.03 26.81 4.97
CA GLN A 282 -22.03 26.22 5.86
C GLN A 282 -23.35 26.99 5.88
N ASN A 283 -23.31 28.32 5.85
CA ASN A 283 -24.51 29.15 5.84
C ASN A 283 -25.24 29.03 4.50
N ILE A 284 -24.49 28.94 3.40
CA ILE A 284 -25.05 28.72 2.05
C ILE A 284 -25.76 27.36 2.00
N ILE A 285 -25.13 26.32 2.55
CA ILE A 285 -25.69 24.96 2.61
C ILE A 285 -26.99 24.94 3.42
N VAL A 286 -26.99 25.56 4.60
CA VAL A 286 -28.18 25.67 5.46
C VAL A 286 -29.29 26.46 4.77
N THR A 287 -28.96 27.56 4.09
CA THR A 287 -29.93 28.41 3.38
C THR A 287 -30.61 27.66 2.23
N LEU A 288 -29.84 26.88 1.49
CA LEU A 288 -30.36 26.09 0.36
C LEU A 288 -31.03 24.79 0.78
N ASN A 289 -30.86 24.36 2.04
CA ASN A 289 -31.33 23.09 2.58
C ASN A 289 -30.89 21.89 1.71
N VAL A 290 -29.60 21.85 1.41
CA VAL A 290 -28.99 20.86 0.50
C VAL A 290 -28.10 19.89 1.25
N THR A 291 -28.07 18.65 0.80
CA THR A 291 -27.29 17.57 1.41
C THR A 291 -25.84 17.59 0.93
N LYS A 292 -24.93 16.96 1.70
CA LYS A 292 -23.50 16.81 1.35
C LYS A 292 -23.30 16.19 -0.04
N ALA A 293 -24.16 15.27 -0.45
CA ALA A 293 -24.13 14.64 -1.77
C ALA A 293 -24.47 15.60 -2.91
N GLU A 294 -25.23 16.67 -2.65
CA GLU A 294 -25.70 17.62 -3.66
C GLU A 294 -24.75 18.82 -3.80
N TRP A 295 -24.35 19.42 -2.67
CA TRP A 295 -23.57 20.66 -2.71
C TRP A 295 -22.08 20.43 -2.97
N MET A 296 -21.50 19.29 -2.53
CA MET A 296 -20.06 19.03 -2.70
C MET A 296 -19.65 18.92 -4.17
N PRO A 297 -20.32 18.10 -5.02
CA PRO A 297 -19.98 18.04 -6.44
C PRO A 297 -20.25 19.38 -7.14
N ALA A 298 -21.36 20.05 -6.78
CA ALA A 298 -21.73 21.35 -7.33
C ALA A 298 -20.65 22.41 -7.05
N LEU A 299 -20.19 22.51 -5.80
CA LEU A 299 -19.15 23.44 -5.41
C LEU A 299 -17.80 23.10 -6.06
N HIS A 300 -17.44 21.81 -6.08
CA HIS A 300 -16.21 21.37 -6.72
C HIS A 300 -16.16 21.74 -8.20
N ASN A 301 -17.26 21.55 -8.95
CA ASN A 301 -17.33 21.95 -10.35
C ASN A 301 -17.19 23.47 -10.51
N LEU A 302 -17.83 24.29 -9.67
CA LEU A 302 -17.70 25.76 -9.71
C LEU A 302 -16.23 26.21 -9.51
N ILE A 303 -15.49 25.56 -8.61
CA ILE A 303 -14.07 25.85 -8.37
C ILE A 303 -13.21 25.38 -9.54
N LYS A 304 -13.44 24.17 -10.04
CA LYS A 304 -12.73 23.59 -11.19
C LYS A 304 -12.91 24.44 -12.45
N LYS A 305 -14.09 25.03 -12.64
CA LYS A 305 -14.40 26.00 -13.72
C LYS A 305 -13.89 27.41 -13.44
N LYS A 306 -13.21 27.64 -12.31
CA LYS A 306 -12.68 28.92 -11.86
C LYS A 306 -13.74 30.01 -11.75
N LEU A 307 -14.99 29.64 -11.48
CA LEU A 307 -16.08 30.59 -11.23
C LEU A 307 -16.02 31.12 -9.80
N VAL A 308 -15.51 30.29 -8.89
CA VAL A 308 -15.41 30.55 -7.46
C VAL A 308 -14.00 30.18 -7.00
N ALA A 309 -13.46 30.95 -6.06
CA ALA A 309 -12.19 30.65 -5.41
C ALA A 309 -12.35 30.75 -3.88
N PRO A 310 -11.57 29.97 -3.10
CA PRO A 310 -11.36 30.29 -1.70
C PRO A 310 -10.87 31.74 -1.56
N PRO A 311 -11.15 32.40 -0.42
CA PRO A 311 -10.58 33.71 -0.19
C PRO A 311 -9.06 33.49 -0.13
N GLU A 312 -8.29 34.27 -0.89
CA GLU A 312 -6.85 34.37 -0.61
C GLU A 312 -6.74 34.70 0.87
N ILE A 313 -6.17 33.80 1.67
CA ILE A 313 -5.84 34.10 3.05
C ILE A 313 -4.92 35.31 2.93
N PRO A 314 -5.33 36.53 3.32
CA PRO A 314 -4.47 37.67 3.19
C PRO A 314 -3.37 37.45 4.21
N LEU A 315 -2.24 36.94 3.77
CA LEU A 315 -1.01 37.09 4.52
C LEU A 315 -0.75 38.61 4.51
N ASN A 316 -0.51 39.18 5.69
CA ASN A 316 -0.07 40.57 5.78
C ASN A 316 1.13 40.76 4.83
N SER A 317 1.28 41.93 4.22
CA SER A 317 2.25 42.15 3.13
C SER A 317 3.69 41.74 3.48
N GLU A 318 4.05 41.76 4.77
CA GLU A 318 5.33 41.24 5.29
C GLU A 318 5.41 39.70 5.23
N ASP A 319 4.37 38.99 5.65
CA ASP A 319 4.29 37.52 5.61
C ASP A 319 4.09 36.98 4.18
N ALA A 320 3.41 37.74 3.32
CA ALA A 320 3.23 37.40 1.91
C ALA A 320 4.57 37.37 1.16
N ALA A 321 5.46 38.33 1.45
CA ALA A 321 6.81 38.38 0.90
C ALA A 321 7.67 37.21 1.38
N LEU A 322 7.52 36.79 2.65
CA LEU A 322 8.17 35.60 3.22
C LEU A 322 7.62 34.28 2.65
N ALA A 323 6.33 34.23 2.31
CA ALA A 323 5.66 33.04 1.78
C ALA A 323 5.85 32.84 0.26
N THR A 324 6.25 33.88 -0.47
CA THR A 324 6.65 33.77 -1.88
C THR A 324 8.03 33.11 -2.02
N ALA A 325 8.05 31.78 -2.06
CA ALA A 325 9.23 31.04 -2.53
C ALA A 325 9.29 31.10 -4.06
N ASP A 326 10.29 31.81 -4.60
CA ASP A 326 10.54 31.82 -6.03
C ASP A 326 11.22 30.52 -6.47
N TRP A 327 10.39 29.51 -6.76
CA TRP A 327 10.84 28.22 -7.28
C TRP A 327 11.54 28.33 -8.64
N THR A 328 11.46 29.45 -9.37
CA THR A 328 12.19 29.62 -10.63
C THR A 328 13.70 29.65 -10.42
N MET A 329 14.16 30.15 -9.26
CA MET A 329 15.58 30.13 -8.88
C MET A 329 16.12 28.71 -8.71
N THR A 330 15.27 27.76 -8.30
CA THR A 330 15.69 26.35 -8.17
C THR A 330 16.04 25.73 -9.52
N GLN A 331 15.36 26.15 -10.60
CA GLN A 331 15.68 25.68 -11.96
C GLN A 331 17.04 26.20 -12.45
N ALA A 332 17.43 27.41 -12.04
CA ALA A 332 18.73 27.98 -12.38
C ALA A 332 19.87 27.20 -11.69
N VAL A 333 19.69 26.87 -10.40
CA VAL A 333 20.63 26.02 -9.65
C VAL A 333 20.71 24.64 -10.29
N ASP A 334 19.58 24.00 -10.57
CA ASP A 334 19.53 22.68 -11.20
C ASP A 334 20.31 22.65 -12.53
N ARG A 335 20.06 23.63 -13.41
CA ARG A 335 20.80 23.78 -14.68
C ARG A 335 22.30 23.96 -14.49
N SER A 336 22.74 24.66 -13.44
CA SER A 336 24.17 24.89 -13.15
C SER A 336 24.91 23.60 -12.74
N LEU A 337 24.19 22.61 -12.21
CA LEU A 337 24.75 21.32 -11.79
C LEU A 337 24.82 20.30 -12.95
N ILE A 338 24.12 20.57 -14.05
CA ILE A 338 24.02 19.71 -15.23
C ILE A 338 25.07 20.13 -16.27
N ARG A 339 25.75 19.15 -16.87
CA ARG A 339 26.67 19.43 -17.97
C ARG A 339 25.92 19.64 -19.28
N ALA A 340 26.20 20.73 -19.99
CA ALA A 340 25.56 21.07 -21.26
C ALA A 340 25.93 20.11 -22.42
N ASP A 341 27.02 19.35 -22.28
CA ASP A 341 27.47 18.41 -23.31
C ASP A 341 26.65 17.12 -23.35
N THR A 342 26.16 16.62 -22.22
CA THR A 342 25.38 15.37 -22.17
C THR A 342 23.98 15.50 -21.56
N GLY A 343 23.72 16.54 -20.76
CA GLY A 343 22.45 16.70 -20.03
C GLY A 343 22.35 15.88 -18.73
N ALA A 344 23.47 15.39 -18.20
CA ALA A 344 23.54 14.69 -16.92
C ALA A 344 24.25 15.54 -15.86
N TYR A 345 24.04 15.26 -14.58
CA TYR A 345 24.73 15.96 -13.50
C TYR A 345 26.26 15.80 -13.60
N GLY A 346 27.00 16.85 -13.25
CA GLY A 346 28.45 16.79 -13.13
C GLY A 346 28.90 15.94 -11.94
N TYR A 347 30.18 15.56 -11.92
CA TYR A 347 30.76 14.74 -10.85
C TYR A 347 30.60 15.33 -9.45
N PRO A 348 30.85 16.65 -9.21
CA PRO A 348 30.66 17.22 -7.88
C PRO A 348 29.20 17.14 -7.40
N ALA A 349 28.25 17.41 -8.30
CA ALA A 349 26.82 17.33 -8.00
C ALA A 349 26.39 15.89 -7.68
N LEU A 350 26.85 14.92 -8.49
CA LEU A 350 26.60 13.50 -8.25
C LEU A 350 27.09 13.05 -6.87
N LEU A 351 28.32 13.41 -6.48
CA LEU A 351 28.86 13.05 -5.17
C LEU A 351 28.09 13.69 -4.02
N TYR A 352 27.72 14.97 -4.16
CA TYR A 352 26.90 15.67 -3.18
C TYR A 352 25.56 14.96 -2.97
N PHE A 353 24.87 14.59 -4.04
CA PHE A 353 23.62 13.86 -3.95
C PHE A 353 23.78 12.45 -3.36
N LEU A 354 24.88 11.77 -3.66
CA LEU A 354 25.19 10.45 -3.09
C LEU A 354 25.37 10.54 -1.57
N GLU A 355 26.09 11.57 -1.09
CA GLU A 355 26.26 11.82 0.34
C GLU A 355 24.95 12.17 1.03
N MET A 356 24.11 13.01 0.41
CA MET A 356 22.78 13.35 0.92
C MET A 356 21.88 12.11 1.05
N GLU A 357 21.87 11.24 0.05
CA GLU A 357 21.05 10.02 0.08
C GLU A 357 21.57 9.00 1.11
N TYR A 358 22.89 8.90 1.26
CA TYR A 358 23.48 8.09 2.34
C TYR A 358 23.04 8.59 3.72
N ASN A 359 23.14 9.89 3.98
CA ASN A 359 22.70 10.48 5.25
C ASN A 359 21.20 10.25 5.50
N ARG A 360 20.38 10.33 4.45
CA ARG A 360 18.93 10.03 4.52
C ARG A 360 18.69 8.55 4.86
N SER A 361 19.38 7.65 4.18
CA SER A 361 19.30 6.20 4.40
C SER A 361 19.72 5.82 5.82
N SER A 362 20.85 6.33 6.30
CA SER A 362 21.34 6.08 7.66
C SER A 362 20.38 6.58 8.73
N ARG A 363 19.65 7.67 8.49
CA ARG A 363 18.71 8.24 9.47
C ARG A 363 17.35 7.55 9.48
N TYR A 364 16.80 7.21 8.31
CA TYR A 364 15.43 6.69 8.20
C TYR A 364 15.36 5.18 7.95
N GLY A 365 16.50 4.50 7.79
CA GLY A 365 16.56 3.06 7.56
C GLY A 365 16.00 2.62 6.20
N LYS A 366 15.80 3.56 5.26
CA LYS A 366 15.35 3.24 3.89
C LYS A 366 16.55 2.88 3.02
N PRO A 367 16.50 1.78 2.25
CA PRO A 367 17.63 1.39 1.41
C PRO A 367 17.76 2.31 0.20
N PHE A 368 18.97 2.45 -0.34
CA PHE A 368 19.19 3.04 -1.65
C PHE A 368 20.25 2.23 -2.40
N SER A 369 20.26 2.34 -3.72
CA SER A 369 21.22 1.64 -4.56
C SER A 369 22.01 2.59 -5.43
N PHE A 370 23.24 2.19 -5.70
CA PHE A 370 24.19 2.89 -6.55
C PHE A 370 24.58 2.01 -7.72
N LEU A 371 24.45 2.55 -8.94
CA LEU A 371 24.76 1.86 -10.17
C LEU A 371 25.87 2.60 -10.90
N LEU A 372 26.87 1.86 -11.39
CA LEU A 372 27.99 2.41 -12.13
C LEU A 372 28.00 1.82 -13.54
N LEU A 373 27.78 2.66 -14.56
CA LEU A 373 27.79 2.32 -15.97
C LEU A 373 29.06 2.88 -16.62
N GLN A 374 30.00 2.01 -16.97
CA GLN A 374 31.13 2.38 -17.82
C GLN A 374 30.79 2.02 -19.27
N ILE A 375 30.89 2.95 -20.21
CA ILE A 375 30.51 2.74 -21.61
C ILE A 375 31.40 3.56 -22.54
N GLY A 376 31.76 2.99 -23.69
CA GLY A 376 32.59 3.66 -24.67
C GLY A 376 32.70 2.88 -25.98
N THR A 377 33.40 3.46 -26.94
CA THR A 377 33.74 2.76 -28.18
C THR A 377 34.94 1.85 -27.95
N LYS A 378 34.97 0.68 -28.58
CA LYS A 378 36.13 -0.20 -28.54
C LYS A 378 37.31 0.51 -29.20
N ALA A 379 38.44 0.59 -28.50
CA ALA A 379 39.65 1.14 -29.08
C ALA A 379 40.14 0.27 -30.25
N GLN A 380 40.54 0.90 -31.36
CA GLN A 380 41.06 0.21 -32.55
C GLN A 380 42.47 -0.38 -32.35
N ASP A 381 43.13 -0.07 -31.22
CA ASP A 381 44.48 -0.49 -30.89
C ASP A 381 44.56 -1.90 -30.27
N GLY A 382 43.43 -2.59 -30.09
CA GLY A 382 43.38 -3.92 -29.48
C GLY A 382 43.68 -3.94 -27.97
N SER A 383 43.77 -2.77 -27.32
CA SER A 383 44.11 -2.67 -25.88
C SER A 383 42.97 -3.07 -24.92
N GLY A 384 41.78 -3.36 -25.45
CA GLY A 384 40.58 -3.64 -24.66
C GLY A 384 40.06 -2.44 -23.86
N LYS A 385 40.66 -1.24 -24.03
CA LYS A 385 40.21 -0.01 -23.38
C LYS A 385 39.06 0.63 -24.14
N LEU A 386 38.14 1.21 -23.38
CA LEU A 386 37.01 1.97 -23.91
C LEU A 386 37.43 3.41 -24.15
N SER A 387 37.28 3.87 -25.38
CA SER A 387 37.38 5.28 -25.77
C SER A 387 36.09 6.03 -25.44
N PRO A 388 36.15 7.33 -25.12
CA PRO A 388 34.95 8.12 -24.82
C PRO A 388 33.91 8.07 -25.94
N LEU A 389 32.63 8.01 -25.55
CA LEU A 389 31.54 8.12 -26.49
C LEU A 389 31.58 9.50 -27.18
N PRO A 390 31.27 9.58 -28.49
CA PRO A 390 30.99 10.85 -29.14
C PRO A 390 29.88 11.61 -28.41
N GLN A 391 29.96 12.94 -28.40
CA GLN A 391 29.02 13.79 -27.66
C GLN A 391 27.54 13.49 -27.99
N GLN A 392 27.23 13.23 -29.26
CA GLN A 392 25.88 12.88 -29.68
C GLN A 392 25.40 11.55 -29.08
N ALA A 393 26.24 10.52 -29.12
CA ALA A 393 25.92 9.21 -28.52
C ALA A 393 25.77 9.31 -26.99
N ALA A 394 26.58 10.14 -26.32
CA ALA A 394 26.46 10.38 -24.89
C ALA A 394 25.13 11.08 -24.54
N ARG A 395 24.66 12.04 -25.35
CA ARG A 395 23.34 12.68 -25.17
C ARG A 395 22.20 11.69 -25.37
N GLU A 396 22.28 10.86 -26.41
CA GLU A 396 21.27 9.83 -26.68
C GLU A 396 21.19 8.82 -25.53
N LEU A 397 22.33 8.40 -24.99
CA LEU A 397 22.40 7.54 -23.80
C LEU A 397 21.73 8.20 -22.58
N VAL A 398 22.05 9.46 -22.28
CA VAL A 398 21.44 10.18 -21.15
C VAL A 398 19.93 10.31 -21.33
N ASN A 399 19.46 10.60 -22.54
CA ASN A 399 18.03 10.68 -22.84
C ASN A 399 17.33 9.32 -22.68
N LEU A 400 17.99 8.24 -23.09
CA LEU A 400 17.50 6.87 -22.95
C LEU A 400 17.36 6.50 -21.46
N ILE A 401 18.42 6.71 -20.67
CA ILE A 401 18.39 6.43 -19.24
C ILE A 401 17.36 7.34 -18.54
N SER A 402 17.24 8.60 -18.95
CA SER A 402 16.28 9.55 -18.37
C SER A 402 14.81 9.14 -18.59
N LYS A 403 14.51 8.44 -19.70
CA LYS A 403 13.17 7.86 -19.95
C LYS A 403 12.90 6.58 -19.14
N LEU A 404 13.95 5.83 -18.80
CA LEU A 404 13.83 4.58 -18.03
C LEU A 404 13.78 4.81 -16.52
N LYS A 405 14.57 5.78 -16.02
CA LYS A 405 14.66 6.11 -14.61
C LYS A 405 13.41 6.87 -14.14
N ARG A 406 13.14 6.82 -12.83
CA ARG A 406 12.07 7.61 -12.20
C ARG A 406 12.54 9.06 -12.00
N LYS A 407 11.59 9.96 -11.73
CA LYS A 407 11.87 11.37 -11.40
C LYS A 407 12.87 11.54 -10.22
N PRO A 408 12.76 10.81 -9.09
CA PRO A 408 13.70 10.94 -7.97
C PRO A 408 15.08 10.31 -8.23
N ASP A 409 15.23 9.47 -9.26
CA ASP A 409 16.51 8.84 -9.58
C ASP A 409 17.48 9.88 -10.15
N ILE A 410 18.73 9.84 -9.73
CA ILE A 410 19.75 10.85 -10.09
C ILE A 410 20.72 10.21 -11.06
N LEU A 411 20.98 10.86 -12.19
CA LEU A 411 21.94 10.41 -13.20
C LEU A 411 23.04 11.45 -13.37
N GLY A 412 24.29 11.04 -13.21
CA GLY A 412 25.43 11.94 -13.35
C GLY A 412 26.67 11.26 -13.93
N HIS A 413 27.65 12.08 -14.29
CA HIS A 413 29.00 11.64 -14.67
C HIS A 413 29.79 11.28 -13.42
N TYR A 414 30.28 10.05 -13.37
CA TYR A 414 31.26 9.61 -12.38
C TYR A 414 32.70 9.86 -12.87
N GLN A 415 32.97 9.56 -14.14
CA GLN A 415 34.24 9.81 -14.84
C GLN A 415 33.96 10.01 -16.34
N THR A 416 34.97 10.28 -17.17
CA THR A 416 34.82 10.57 -18.62
C THR A 416 33.97 9.54 -19.37
N ASN A 417 34.17 8.25 -19.10
CA ASN A 417 33.46 7.15 -19.78
C ASN A 417 32.53 6.42 -18.81
N CYS A 418 32.16 7.07 -17.70
CA CYS A 418 31.47 6.42 -16.60
C CYS A 418 30.35 7.29 -16.08
N PHE A 419 29.13 6.78 -16.20
CA PHE A 419 27.93 7.34 -15.61
C PHE A 419 27.59 6.61 -14.32
N ALA A 420 26.94 7.30 -13.41
CA ALA A 420 26.38 6.69 -12.22
C ALA A 420 24.92 7.06 -12.04
N LEU A 421 24.17 6.12 -11.46
CA LEU A 421 22.81 6.36 -10.99
C LEU A 421 22.71 6.15 -9.49
N ILE A 422 21.99 7.05 -8.84
CA ILE A 422 21.53 6.91 -7.46
C ILE A 422 20.04 6.61 -7.53
N LEU A 423 19.63 5.51 -6.91
CA LEU A 423 18.25 5.03 -6.86
C LEU A 423 17.76 5.10 -5.41
N PRO A 424 17.11 6.20 -4.99
CA PRO A 424 16.54 6.34 -3.66
C PRO A 424 15.48 5.27 -3.38
N GLU A 425 15.34 4.89 -2.12
CA GLU A 425 14.32 3.92 -1.64
C GLU A 425 14.26 2.62 -2.45
N THR A 426 15.40 2.18 -2.97
CA THR A 426 15.52 1.03 -3.86
C THR A 426 16.60 0.08 -3.34
N ASP A 427 16.20 -1.15 -3.01
CA ASP A 427 17.13 -2.21 -2.63
C ASP A 427 17.94 -2.75 -3.83
N SER A 428 18.98 -3.54 -3.54
CA SER A 428 19.89 -4.06 -4.57
C SER A 428 19.22 -5.04 -5.54
N ILE A 429 18.12 -5.70 -5.15
CA ILE A 429 17.37 -6.63 -6.00
C ILE A 429 16.61 -5.84 -7.07
N LEU A 430 15.88 -4.80 -6.66
CA LEU A 430 15.15 -3.91 -7.57
C LEU A 430 16.12 -3.12 -8.45
N ALA A 431 17.25 -2.68 -7.90
CA ALA A 431 18.29 -2.01 -8.67
C ALA A 431 18.91 -2.93 -9.73
N ARG A 432 19.15 -4.21 -9.42
CA ARG A 432 19.59 -5.20 -10.41
C ARG A 432 18.55 -5.44 -11.50
N ARG A 433 17.26 -5.47 -11.18
CA ARG A 433 16.19 -5.54 -12.21
C ARG A 433 16.15 -4.29 -13.09
N PHE A 434 16.40 -3.11 -12.52
CA PHE A 434 16.58 -1.89 -13.31
C PHE A 434 17.80 -2.00 -14.24
N ALA A 435 18.94 -2.47 -13.71
CA ALA A 435 20.15 -2.70 -14.50
C ALA A 435 19.91 -3.70 -15.64
N SER A 436 19.21 -4.81 -15.41
CA SER A 436 18.86 -5.78 -16.46
C SER A 436 18.05 -5.15 -17.58
N ARG A 437 17.02 -4.34 -17.26
CA ARG A 437 16.25 -3.61 -18.27
C ARG A 437 17.11 -2.61 -19.05
N LEU A 438 18.02 -1.91 -18.35
CA LEU A 438 18.96 -1.00 -19.01
C LEU A 438 19.89 -1.77 -19.95
N ILE A 439 20.39 -2.93 -19.53
CA ILE A 439 21.22 -3.83 -20.37
C ILE A 439 20.44 -4.25 -21.62
N GLU A 440 19.20 -4.76 -21.47
CA GLU A 440 18.37 -5.18 -22.60
C GLU A 440 18.18 -4.06 -23.62
N VAL A 441 17.94 -2.83 -23.15
CA VAL A 441 17.77 -1.66 -24.01
C VAL A 441 19.08 -1.25 -24.69
N LEU A 442 20.21 -1.29 -23.98
CA LEU A 442 21.53 -0.99 -24.55
C LEU A 442 21.96 -2.04 -25.57
N VAL A 443 21.63 -3.31 -25.31
CA VAL A 443 21.92 -4.45 -26.20
C VAL A 443 21.06 -4.38 -27.47
N SER A 444 19.79 -3.98 -27.33
CA SER A 444 18.87 -3.84 -28.47
C SER A 444 19.08 -2.56 -29.29
N GLY A 445 19.93 -1.64 -28.81
CA GLY A 445 20.25 -0.38 -29.48
C GLY A 445 21.19 -0.54 -30.68
N PRO A 446 21.35 0.50 -31.51
CA PRO A 446 22.17 0.43 -32.72
C PRO A 446 23.67 0.20 -32.41
N SER A 447 24.19 -0.90 -32.95
CA SER A 447 25.61 -1.27 -33.14
C SER A 447 26.47 -1.57 -31.88
N LEU A 448 26.10 -2.63 -31.17
CA LEU A 448 26.96 -3.32 -30.17
C LEU A 448 28.33 -3.77 -30.69
N GLU A 449 28.53 -3.86 -32.01
CA GLU A 449 29.80 -4.29 -32.58
C GLU A 449 30.93 -3.31 -32.21
N THR A 450 30.60 -2.01 -32.10
CA THR A 450 31.57 -0.92 -31.88
C THR A 450 31.61 -0.39 -30.45
N VAL A 451 30.66 -0.79 -29.59
CA VAL A 451 30.49 -0.27 -28.22
C VAL A 451 30.68 -1.39 -27.21
N GLY A 452 31.47 -1.13 -26.18
CA GLY A 452 31.60 -1.99 -25.01
C GLY A 452 31.14 -1.27 -23.75
N PHE A 453 30.52 -2.00 -22.83
CA PHE A 453 30.08 -1.42 -21.56
C PHE A 453 30.18 -2.40 -20.40
N SER A 454 30.16 -1.86 -19.19
CA SER A 454 30.02 -2.64 -17.96
C SER A 454 29.11 -1.93 -16.98
N ILE A 455 28.30 -2.72 -16.27
CA ILE A 455 27.36 -2.20 -15.26
C ILE A 455 27.60 -2.92 -13.94
N GLY A 456 27.85 -2.13 -12.89
CA GLY A 456 27.93 -2.58 -11.51
C GLY A 456 26.75 -2.02 -10.70
N VAL A 457 26.29 -2.77 -9.71
CA VAL A 457 25.20 -2.39 -8.80
C VAL A 457 25.59 -2.72 -7.37
N ALA A 458 25.41 -1.79 -6.45
CA ALA A 458 25.51 -2.05 -5.03
C ALA A 458 24.38 -1.36 -4.24
N GLY A 459 23.94 -1.99 -3.15
CA GLY A 459 22.89 -1.44 -2.26
C GLY A 459 23.38 -1.13 -0.85
N CYS A 460 22.93 -0.01 -0.29
CA CYS A 460 23.08 0.35 1.11
C CYS A 460 21.73 0.17 1.83
N PRO A 461 21.68 -0.39 3.06
CA PRO A 461 22.81 -0.80 3.90
C PRO A 461 23.25 -2.26 3.73
N HIS A 462 22.57 -3.05 2.89
CA HIS A 462 22.74 -4.51 2.87
C HIS A 462 24.13 -4.96 2.37
N GLU A 463 24.69 -4.31 1.35
CA GLU A 463 25.97 -4.70 0.73
C GLU A 463 27.12 -3.78 1.17
N ALA A 464 26.82 -2.61 1.72
CA ALA A 464 27.80 -1.69 2.29
C ALA A 464 27.17 -0.80 3.37
N GLN A 465 27.94 -0.52 4.42
CA GLN A 465 27.54 0.34 5.54
C GLN A 465 28.09 1.78 5.44
N ASP A 466 29.00 2.03 4.49
CA ASP A 466 29.56 3.35 4.21
C ASP A 466 29.73 3.58 2.70
N LEU A 467 29.90 4.84 2.30
CA LEU A 467 30.01 5.25 0.90
C LEU A 467 31.22 4.63 0.19
N ALA A 468 32.36 4.49 0.88
CA ALA A 468 33.57 3.95 0.26
C ALA A 468 33.40 2.47 -0.08
N ASN A 469 32.81 1.71 0.82
CA ASN A 469 32.49 0.30 0.62
C ASN A 469 31.36 0.10 -0.39
N LEU A 470 30.40 1.03 -0.47
CA LEU A 470 29.34 0.99 -1.49
C LEU A 470 29.92 1.11 -2.90
N ILE A 471 30.83 2.06 -3.12
CA ILE A 471 31.50 2.26 -4.41
C ILE A 471 32.37 1.03 -4.73
N LYS A 472 33.12 0.49 -3.76
CA LYS A 472 33.93 -0.72 -3.94
C LYS A 472 33.07 -1.93 -4.34
N ALA A 473 31.98 -2.17 -3.62
CA ALA A 473 31.04 -3.26 -3.93
C ALA A 473 30.43 -3.10 -5.33
N CYS A 474 30.11 -1.86 -5.72
CA CYS A 474 29.57 -1.55 -7.05
C CYS A 474 30.59 -1.85 -8.16
N VAL A 475 31.86 -1.50 -7.96
CA VAL A 475 32.95 -1.79 -8.91
C VAL A 475 33.22 -3.29 -9.03
N GLN A 476 33.09 -4.04 -7.92
CA GLN A 476 33.28 -5.49 -7.86
C GLN A 476 32.14 -6.27 -8.52
N SER A 477 30.90 -5.76 -8.47
CA SER A 477 29.73 -6.41 -9.06
C SER A 477 29.56 -6.16 -10.57
N ARG A 478 30.54 -5.53 -11.22
CA ARG A 478 30.46 -5.16 -12.64
C ARG A 478 30.35 -6.38 -13.56
N GLN A 479 29.28 -6.39 -14.35
CA GLN A 479 29.11 -7.28 -15.49
C GLN A 479 29.57 -6.58 -16.76
N LYS A 480 30.39 -7.24 -17.58
CA LYS A 480 30.95 -6.70 -18.83
C LYS A 480 30.21 -7.23 -20.04
N PHE A 481 30.02 -6.38 -21.04
CA PHE A 481 29.34 -6.67 -22.29
C PHE A 481 30.13 -6.04 -23.45
N GLY A 482 30.44 -6.83 -24.49
CA GLY A 482 31.25 -6.35 -25.61
C GLY A 482 32.66 -5.90 -25.21
N LEU A 483 33.21 -6.50 -24.15
CA LEU A 483 34.58 -6.32 -23.69
C LEU A 483 35.17 -7.74 -23.59
N ASP A 484 36.17 -8.05 -24.41
CA ASP A 484 36.87 -9.34 -24.39
C ASP A 484 37.72 -9.53 -23.12
#